data_AF-L7LHZ6-F1
#
_entry.id   AF-L7LHZ6-F1
#
_cell.length_a   1.000
_cell.length_b   1.000
_cell.length_c   1.000
_cell.angle_alpha   90.00
_cell.angle_beta   90.00
_cell.angle_gamma   90.00
#
_symmetry.space_group_name_H-M   'P 1'
#
loop_
_entity.id
_entity.type
_entity.pdbx_description
1 polymer ?
#
loop_
_entity_poly.entity_id
_entity_poly.type
_entity_poly.pdbx_seq_one_letter_code
_entity_poly.pdbx_strand_id
1 'polypeptide(L)'
;MTSFGDLLGPPPTLLPGDDEAESALLNGTDPAAVAAAHPSASIAWAHLAEAALDGALDGPEPDIARVVAAYAYARTGYHRGLDQLRRNGWKGFGPVPWSHEENRGFLRCVGALARAAQAVGEEDEYLRCLDLLNDSDPRAIAELGLD
;
A
#
# COMPACT_ATOMS: atom_id res chain seq x y z
N MET A 1 18.22 -8.99 -20.14
CA MET A 1 17.03 -8.81 -19.29
C MET A 1 17.02 -9.97 -18.30
N THR A 2 17.73 -9.83 -17.19
CA THR A 2 17.83 -10.88 -16.16
C THR A 2 16.58 -10.83 -15.30
N SER A 3 15.77 -11.88 -15.36
CA SER A 3 14.59 -12.07 -14.52
C SER A 3 15.02 -12.18 -13.06
N PHE A 4 14.45 -11.34 -12.18
CA PHE A 4 14.70 -11.27 -10.74
C PHE A 4 14.20 -12.49 -9.94
N GLY A 5 14.08 -13.67 -10.56
CA GLY A 5 13.40 -14.82 -9.96
C GLY A 5 14.10 -16.17 -10.03
N ASP A 6 15.22 -16.30 -10.75
CA ASP A 6 15.54 -17.66 -11.24
C ASP A 6 16.45 -18.52 -10.36
N LEU A 7 17.06 -18.07 -9.24
CA LEU A 7 18.00 -18.98 -8.55
C LEU A 7 18.03 -19.10 -7.02
N LEU A 8 17.52 -18.21 -6.15
CA LEU A 8 17.68 -18.42 -4.69
C LEU A 8 16.59 -17.88 -3.74
N GLY A 9 15.55 -17.18 -4.23
CA GLY A 9 14.51 -16.58 -3.37
C GLY A 9 13.21 -17.41 -3.28
N PRO A 10 12.35 -17.17 -2.27
CA PRO A 10 11.00 -17.72 -2.28
C PRO A 10 10.23 -17.23 -3.53
N PRO A 11 9.27 -18.01 -4.04
CA PRO A 11 8.46 -17.57 -5.19
C PRO A 11 7.69 -16.28 -4.86
N PRO A 12 7.35 -15.46 -5.87
CA PRO A 12 6.55 -14.26 -5.65
C PRO A 12 5.18 -14.61 -5.07
N THR A 13 4.73 -13.81 -4.11
CA THR A 13 3.36 -13.89 -3.60
C THR A 13 2.46 -12.99 -4.44
N LEU A 14 1.39 -13.59 -4.97
CA LEU A 14 0.39 -12.91 -5.78
C LEU A 14 -0.92 -12.91 -5.00
N LEU A 15 -1.44 -11.73 -4.69
CA LEU A 15 -2.73 -11.59 -4.02
C LEU A 15 -3.87 -11.91 -5.00
N PRO A 16 -4.97 -12.54 -4.52
CA PRO A 16 -6.10 -12.90 -5.37
C PRO A 16 -7.00 -11.70 -5.74
N GLY A 17 -6.85 -10.56 -5.09
CA GLY A 17 -7.72 -9.39 -5.29
C GLY A 17 -9.08 -9.50 -4.59
N ASP A 18 -9.94 -8.53 -4.87
CA ASP A 18 -11.37 -8.53 -4.52
C ASP A 18 -12.14 -7.86 -5.68
N ASP A 19 -12.56 -8.66 -6.66
CA ASP A 19 -13.20 -8.20 -7.90
C ASP A 19 -14.39 -7.26 -7.64
N GLU A 20 -15.17 -7.49 -6.57
CA GLU A 20 -16.32 -6.66 -6.22
C GLU A 20 -15.86 -5.30 -5.69
N ALA A 21 -14.87 -5.27 -4.80
CA ALA A 21 -14.29 -4.02 -4.29
C ALA A 21 -13.63 -3.21 -5.42
N GLU A 22 -12.86 -3.88 -6.27
CA GLU A 22 -12.16 -3.28 -7.42
C GLU A 22 -13.15 -2.72 -8.43
N SER A 23 -14.18 -3.48 -8.79
CA SER A 23 -15.25 -3.01 -9.67
C SER A 23 -16.01 -1.82 -9.06
N ALA A 24 -16.33 -1.85 -7.77
CA ALA A 24 -17.00 -0.75 -7.10
C ALA A 24 -16.19 0.55 -7.17
N LEU A 25 -14.87 0.48 -6.93
CA LEU A 25 -13.95 1.62 -7.03
C LEU A 25 -13.83 2.12 -8.48
N LEU A 26 -13.69 1.22 -9.46
CA LEU A 26 -13.64 1.57 -10.88
C LEU A 26 -14.92 2.27 -11.35
N ASN A 27 -16.07 1.91 -10.78
CA ASN A 27 -17.36 2.55 -11.04
C ASN A 27 -17.60 3.83 -10.23
N GLY A 28 -16.60 4.31 -9.47
CA GLY A 28 -16.66 5.57 -8.72
C GLY A 28 -17.44 5.50 -7.41
N THR A 29 -17.61 4.31 -6.83
CA THR A 29 -18.18 4.16 -5.49
C THR A 29 -17.25 4.78 -4.46
N ASP A 30 -17.80 5.46 -3.45
CA ASP A 30 -17.03 6.06 -2.36
C ASP A 30 -16.11 5.01 -1.70
N PRO A 31 -14.77 5.22 -1.67
CA PRO A 31 -13.83 4.32 -1.03
C PRO A 31 -14.17 3.99 0.43
N ALA A 32 -14.82 4.90 1.18
CA ALA A 32 -15.26 4.63 2.54
C ALA A 32 -16.36 3.56 2.58
N ALA A 33 -17.32 3.62 1.66
CA ALA A 33 -18.37 2.62 1.51
C ALA A 33 -17.78 1.28 1.06
N VAL A 34 -16.83 1.30 0.11
CA VAL A 34 -16.15 0.07 -0.34
C VAL A 34 -15.35 -0.56 0.80
N ALA A 35 -14.58 0.21 1.56
CA ALA A 35 -13.81 -0.31 2.70
C ALA A 35 -14.71 -0.88 3.80
N ALA A 36 -15.91 -0.31 4.00
CA ALA A 36 -16.88 -0.84 4.96
C ALA A 36 -17.50 -2.18 4.50
N ALA A 37 -17.78 -2.31 3.20
CA ALA A 37 -18.34 -3.55 2.61
C ALA A 37 -17.28 -4.65 2.41
N HIS A 38 -16.06 -4.26 2.06
CA HIS A 38 -14.91 -5.12 1.74
C HIS A 38 -13.71 -4.81 2.66
N PRO A 39 -13.82 -5.01 3.98
CA PRO A 39 -12.81 -4.55 4.93
C PRO A 39 -11.43 -5.22 4.80
N SER A 40 -11.35 -6.36 4.10
CA SER A 40 -10.07 -7.03 3.78
C SER A 40 -9.37 -6.46 2.54
N ALA A 41 -10.08 -5.73 1.67
CA ALA A 41 -9.54 -5.24 0.41
C ALA A 41 -8.61 -4.04 0.63
N SER A 42 -7.29 -4.26 0.62
CA SER A 42 -6.28 -3.20 0.81
C SER A 42 -6.43 -2.05 -0.19
N ILE A 43 -6.95 -2.32 -1.39
CA ILE A 43 -7.16 -1.30 -2.43
C ILE A 43 -8.10 -0.18 -1.97
N ALA A 44 -9.21 -0.50 -1.28
CA ALA A 44 -10.14 0.52 -0.78
C ALA A 44 -9.47 1.42 0.29
N TRP A 45 -8.66 0.82 1.16
CA TRP A 45 -7.88 1.54 2.16
C TRP A 45 -6.77 2.41 1.54
N ALA A 46 -6.14 1.96 0.45
CA ALA A 46 -5.18 2.76 -0.30
C ALA A 46 -5.85 4.02 -0.88
N HIS A 47 -7.03 3.88 -1.49
CA HIS A 47 -7.80 5.03 -1.99
C HIS A 47 -8.15 6.03 -0.88
N LEU A 48 -8.56 5.54 0.30
CA LEU A 48 -8.82 6.41 1.46
C LEU A 48 -7.56 7.15 1.93
N ALA A 49 -6.43 6.45 2.02
CA ALA A 49 -5.18 7.04 2.47
C ALA A 49 -4.65 8.11 1.52
N GLU A 50 -4.68 7.82 0.21
CA GLU A 50 -4.24 8.75 -0.82
C GLU A 50 -5.15 9.98 -0.91
N ALA A 51 -6.48 9.80 -0.87
CA ALA A 51 -7.42 10.91 -0.84
C ALA A 51 -7.26 11.78 0.42
N ALA A 52 -6.92 11.18 1.56
CA ALA A 52 -6.61 11.93 2.76
C ALA A 52 -5.31 12.75 2.62
N LEU A 53 -4.27 12.20 1.96
CA LEU A 53 -3.01 12.92 1.68
C LEU A 53 -3.13 14.00 0.60
N ASP A 54 -4.08 13.87 -0.32
CA ASP A 54 -4.20 14.75 -1.49
C ASP A 54 -4.33 16.24 -1.10
N GLY A 55 -3.30 17.04 -1.38
CA GLY A 55 -3.22 18.44 -0.96
C GLY A 55 -3.03 18.68 0.54
N ALA A 56 -2.88 17.63 1.36
CA ALA A 56 -2.60 17.78 2.79
C ALA A 56 -1.19 18.35 3.05
N LEU A 57 -0.29 18.29 2.06
CA LEU A 57 1.11 18.72 2.15
C LEU A 57 1.46 19.93 1.26
N ASP A 58 0.49 20.48 0.53
CA ASP A 58 0.74 21.56 -0.47
C ASP A 58 0.92 22.94 0.18
N GLY A 59 0.50 23.10 1.43
CA GLY A 59 0.54 24.36 2.18
C GLY A 59 1.88 24.62 2.88
N PRO A 60 2.06 25.83 3.44
CA PRO A 60 3.24 26.17 4.25
C PRO A 60 3.34 25.31 5.53
N GLU A 61 2.21 24.80 6.01
CA GLU A 61 2.12 23.83 7.09
C GLU A 61 1.23 22.66 6.63
N PRO A 62 1.58 21.40 6.96
CA PRO A 62 0.74 20.25 6.67
C PRO A 62 -0.62 20.32 7.38
N ASP A 63 -1.67 19.83 6.72
CA ASP A 63 -2.93 19.50 7.40
C ASP A 63 -2.74 18.21 8.21
N ILE A 64 -2.30 18.37 9.46
CA ILE A 64 -1.97 17.25 10.34
C ILE A 64 -3.16 16.32 10.58
N ALA A 65 -4.40 16.83 10.62
CA ALA A 65 -5.57 15.98 10.82
C ALA A 65 -5.76 15.03 9.62
N ARG A 66 -5.58 15.54 8.40
CA ARG A 66 -5.64 14.73 7.18
C ARG A 66 -4.47 13.76 7.06
N VAL A 67 -3.26 14.18 7.43
CA VAL A 67 -2.07 13.29 7.48
C VAL A 67 -2.29 12.15 8.47
N VAL A 68 -2.81 12.42 9.66
CA VAL A 68 -3.13 11.38 10.67
C VAL A 68 -4.23 10.44 10.17
N ALA A 69 -5.26 10.97 9.49
CA ALA A 69 -6.30 10.13 8.87
C ALA A 69 -5.70 9.21 7.80
N ALA A 70 -4.84 9.74 6.93
CA ALA A 70 -4.14 8.95 5.92
C ALA A 70 -3.29 7.85 6.53
N TYR A 71 -2.52 8.18 7.58
CA TYR A 71 -1.74 7.20 8.34
C TYR A 71 -2.63 6.07 8.84
N ALA A 72 -3.77 6.38 9.46
CA ALA A 72 -4.69 5.38 9.99
C ALA A 72 -5.29 4.48 8.89
N TYR A 73 -5.69 5.06 7.75
CA TYR A 73 -6.19 4.30 6.60
C TYR A 73 -5.10 3.41 6.00
N ALA A 74 -3.92 3.97 5.76
CA ALA A 74 -2.77 3.26 5.21
C ALA A 74 -2.34 2.10 6.11
N ARG A 75 -2.22 2.34 7.41
CA ARG A 75 -1.89 1.31 8.41
C ARG A 75 -2.91 0.18 8.42
N THR A 76 -4.20 0.52 8.31
CA THR A 76 -5.27 -0.49 8.21
C THR A 76 -5.10 -1.34 6.96
N GLY A 77 -5.01 -0.73 5.78
CA GLY A 77 -4.87 -1.45 4.51
C GLY A 77 -3.58 -2.26 4.40
N TYR A 78 -2.47 -1.75 4.95
CA TYR A 78 -1.20 -2.45 5.10
C TYR A 78 -1.37 -3.73 5.92
N HIS A 79 -1.97 -3.65 7.12
CA HIS A 79 -2.20 -4.83 7.95
C HIS A 79 -3.15 -5.86 7.31
N ARG A 80 -4.21 -5.40 6.62
CA ARG A 80 -5.09 -6.30 5.87
C ARG A 80 -4.34 -7.02 4.75
N GLY A 81 -3.47 -6.32 4.04
CA GLY A 81 -2.64 -6.90 2.99
C GLY A 81 -1.63 -7.91 3.55
N LEU A 82 -1.00 -7.63 4.70
CA LEU A 82 -0.13 -8.60 5.37
C LEU A 82 -0.87 -9.90 5.74
N ASP A 83 -2.12 -9.79 6.22
CA ASP A 83 -2.92 -10.97 6.53
C ASP A 83 -3.24 -11.78 5.27
N GLN A 84 -3.55 -11.12 4.15
CA GLN A 84 -3.76 -11.79 2.87
C GLN A 84 -2.47 -12.43 2.32
N LEU A 85 -1.34 -11.72 2.39
CA LEU A 85 -0.04 -12.25 1.97
C LEU A 85 0.32 -13.52 2.74
N ARG A 86 0.15 -13.51 4.08
CA ARG A 86 0.40 -14.68 4.93
C ARG A 86 -0.49 -15.87 4.57
N ARG A 87 -1.77 -15.63 4.26
CA ARG A 87 -2.69 -16.70 3.79
C ARG A 87 -2.27 -17.27 2.44
N ASN A 88 -1.58 -16.49 1.61
CA ASN A 88 -1.07 -16.88 0.30
C ASN A 88 0.42 -17.29 0.32
N GLY A 89 0.95 -17.66 1.49
CA GLY A 89 2.26 -18.30 1.61
C GLY A 89 3.43 -17.36 1.89
N TRP A 90 3.20 -16.06 2.03
CA TRP A 90 4.25 -15.11 2.40
C TRP A 90 4.66 -15.28 3.87
N LYS A 91 5.96 -15.46 4.12
CA LYS A 91 6.51 -15.76 5.46
C LYS A 91 7.15 -14.55 6.14
N GLY A 92 6.77 -13.34 5.73
CA GLY A 92 7.39 -12.09 6.22
C GLY A 92 8.55 -11.59 5.37
N PHE A 93 8.87 -12.26 4.26
CA PHE A 93 9.89 -11.86 3.29
C PHE A 93 9.60 -12.47 1.92
N GLY A 94 10.19 -11.89 0.89
CA GLY A 94 10.07 -12.36 -0.49
C GLY A 94 9.21 -11.44 -1.37
N PRO A 95 9.26 -11.65 -2.68
CA PRO A 95 8.76 -10.69 -3.65
C PRO A 95 7.23 -10.58 -3.61
N VAL A 96 6.75 -9.34 -3.70
CA VAL A 96 5.34 -8.95 -3.89
C VAL A 96 5.31 -7.99 -5.08
N PRO A 97 5.26 -8.51 -6.33
CA PRO A 97 5.52 -7.70 -7.52
C PRO A 97 4.46 -6.63 -7.76
N TRP A 98 4.88 -5.40 -8.08
CA TRP A 98 4.02 -4.29 -8.51
C TRP A 98 3.31 -4.56 -9.84
N SER A 99 3.93 -5.39 -10.69
CA SER A 99 3.36 -5.80 -11.98
C SER A 99 2.10 -6.65 -11.84
N HIS A 100 1.84 -7.23 -10.67
CA HIS A 100 0.58 -7.91 -10.36
C HIS A 100 -0.39 -6.88 -9.78
N GLU A 101 -1.55 -6.67 -10.41
CA GLU A 101 -2.43 -5.53 -10.12
C GLU A 101 -3.01 -5.60 -8.70
N GLU A 102 -3.40 -6.79 -8.28
CA GLU A 102 -4.03 -7.10 -6.99
C GLU A 102 -3.05 -6.89 -5.82
N ASN A 103 -1.73 -6.88 -6.08
CA ASN A 103 -0.72 -6.52 -5.09
C ASN A 103 -0.66 -5.00 -4.85
N ARG A 104 -1.07 -4.18 -5.82
CA ARG A 104 -0.90 -2.71 -5.76
C ARG A 104 -1.69 -2.09 -4.62
N GLY A 105 -2.84 -2.64 -4.24
CA GLY A 105 -3.59 -2.16 -3.08
C GLY A 105 -2.77 -2.21 -1.78
N PHE A 106 -2.03 -3.30 -1.56
CA PHE A 106 -1.12 -3.43 -0.42
C PHE A 106 0.08 -2.47 -0.55
N LEU A 107 0.75 -2.46 -1.70
CA LEU A 107 1.95 -1.62 -1.91
C LEU A 107 1.63 -0.12 -1.81
N ARG A 108 0.49 0.32 -2.36
CA ARG A 108 -0.01 1.70 -2.22
C ARG A 108 -0.28 2.07 -0.77
N CYS A 109 -0.82 1.16 0.05
CA CYS A 109 -0.96 1.40 1.49
C CYS A 109 0.40 1.61 2.17
N VAL A 110 1.42 0.82 1.82
CA VAL A 110 2.77 1.01 2.39
C VAL A 110 3.36 2.34 1.94
N GLY A 111 3.19 2.72 0.67
CA GLY A 111 3.67 4.02 0.17
C GLY A 111 2.97 5.22 0.82
N ALA A 112 1.64 5.16 0.96
CA ALA A 112 0.89 6.19 1.67
C ALA A 112 1.29 6.27 3.15
N LEU A 113 1.56 5.13 3.79
CA LEU A 113 2.07 5.09 5.16
C LEU A 113 3.45 5.74 5.26
N ALA A 114 4.36 5.48 4.31
CA ALA A 114 5.67 6.11 4.25
C ALA A 114 5.54 7.64 4.18
N ARG A 115 4.72 8.15 3.25
CA ARG A 115 4.48 9.60 3.09
C ARG A 115 3.89 10.23 4.36
N ALA A 116 2.90 9.57 4.97
CA ALA A 116 2.28 10.07 6.20
C ALA A 116 3.26 10.05 7.38
N ALA A 117 4.06 8.99 7.54
CA ALA A 117 5.08 8.87 8.58
C ALA A 117 6.16 9.96 8.43
N GLN A 118 6.63 10.21 7.21
CA GLN A 118 7.56 11.29 6.91
C GLN A 118 6.98 12.66 7.29
N ALA A 119 5.72 12.92 6.93
CA ALA A 119 5.06 14.18 7.23
C ALA A 119 4.88 14.46 8.73
N VAL A 120 4.77 13.42 9.58
CA VAL A 120 4.70 13.57 11.05
C VAL A 120 6.05 13.42 11.75
N GLY A 121 7.14 13.20 11.00
CA GLY A 121 8.49 13.06 11.54
C GLY A 121 8.80 11.71 12.18
N GLU A 122 8.05 10.66 11.86
CA GLU A 122 8.31 9.28 12.33
C GLU A 122 9.29 8.56 11.38
N GLU A 123 10.57 8.86 11.50
CA GLU A 123 11.64 8.37 10.61
C GLU A 123 11.73 6.83 10.59
N ASP A 124 11.61 6.17 11.74
CA ASP A 124 11.70 4.71 11.84
C ASP A 124 10.61 3.98 11.04
N GLU A 125 9.39 4.52 11.01
CA GLU A 125 8.29 3.95 10.22
C GLU A 125 8.47 4.22 8.73
N TYR A 126 8.92 5.43 8.39
CA TYR A 126 9.24 5.79 7.01
C TYR A 126 10.29 4.83 6.41
N LEU A 127 11.43 4.65 7.08
CA LEU A 127 12.50 3.76 6.63
C LEU A 127 12.05 2.31 6.51
N ARG A 128 11.29 1.80 7.50
CA ARG A 128 10.72 0.45 7.44
C ARG A 128 9.76 0.25 6.26
N CYS A 129 9.01 1.29 5.87
CA CYS A 129 8.14 1.22 4.70
C CYS A 129 8.96 1.17 3.40
N LEU A 130 10.03 1.97 3.29
CA LEU A 130 10.92 1.94 2.12
C LEU A 130 11.63 0.59 1.98
N ASP A 131 12.17 0.05 3.07
CA ASP A 131 12.81 -1.26 3.10
C ASP A 131 11.83 -2.34 2.62
N LEU A 132 10.60 -2.34 3.16
CA LEU A 132 9.57 -3.29 2.75
C LEU A 132 9.19 -3.16 1.26
N LEU A 133 9.06 -1.94 0.75
CA LEU A 133 8.75 -1.71 -0.66
C LEU A 133 9.88 -2.19 -1.56
N ASN A 134 11.13 -1.88 -1.19
CA ASN A 134 12.31 -2.31 -1.93
C ASN A 134 12.48 -3.84 -1.93
N ASP A 135 12.25 -4.49 -0.78
CA ASP A 135 12.27 -5.95 -0.66
C ASP A 135 11.11 -6.63 -1.41
N SER A 136 9.98 -5.94 -1.54
CA SER A 136 8.78 -6.44 -2.26
C SER A 136 8.96 -6.34 -3.78
N ASP A 137 9.22 -5.14 -4.28
CA ASP A 137 9.50 -4.81 -5.68
C ASP A 137 10.16 -3.41 -5.73
N PRO A 138 11.46 -3.29 -6.08
CA PRO A 138 12.14 -2.00 -6.17
C PRO A 138 11.47 -0.98 -7.09
N ARG A 139 10.68 -1.43 -8.09
CA ARG A 139 9.92 -0.54 -8.96
C ARG A 139 8.81 0.20 -8.23
N ALA A 140 8.28 -0.37 -7.13
CA ALA A 140 7.20 0.24 -6.36
C ALA A 140 7.61 1.61 -5.81
N ILE A 141 8.88 1.82 -5.45
CA ILE A 141 9.38 3.12 -4.97
C ILE A 141 9.14 4.22 -6.00
N ALA A 142 9.56 3.99 -7.25
CA ALA A 142 9.40 4.97 -8.33
C ALA A 142 7.92 5.15 -8.72
N GLU A 143 7.16 4.06 -8.81
CA GLU A 143 5.73 4.10 -9.13
C GLU A 143 4.89 4.82 -8.06
N LEU A 144 5.36 4.80 -6.81
CA LEU A 144 4.76 5.50 -5.68
C LEU A 144 5.40 6.88 -5.42
N GLY A 145 6.33 7.35 -6.26
CA GLY A 145 7.02 8.64 -6.12
C GLY A 145 7.66 8.82 -4.75
N LEU A 146 8.48 7.85 -4.34
CA LEU A 146 9.23 7.81 -3.08
C LEU A 146 10.75 7.84 -3.32
N ASP A 147 11.18 8.18 -4.53
CA ASP A 147 12.58 8.30 -4.94
C ASP A 147 13.19 9.69 -4.69
#